data_AF-A0A9D4YH52-F1
#
_entry.id   AF-A0A9D4YH52-F1
#
_cell.length_a   1.000
_cell.length_b   1.000
_cell.length_c   1.000
_cell.angle_alpha   90.00
_cell.angle_beta   90.00
_cell.angle_gamma   90.00
#
_symmetry.space_group_name_H-M   'P 1'
#
loop_
_entity.id
_entity.type
_entity.pdbx_description
1 polymer ?
#
loop_
_entity_poly.entity_id
_entity_poly.type
_entity_poly.pdbx_seq_one_letter_code
_entity_poly.pdbx_strand_id
1 'polypeptide(L)'
;MWFQRSRVKWLADGDCNIKYYHLETINRRKKNVIVMLKEDQDIDELDQQVINDEIKRSLFDMKSWKVPGLDEFPAGFYQKSWDIVGKNVFEFVKCIGKQPNQIGEVNKNDICLIPKGENPTIVMSFRPVSLCNTNYKVISKVLVGRSLRNI
;
A
#
# COMPACT_ATOMS: atom_id res chain seq x y z
N MET A 1 1.85 -13.45 31.21
CA MET A 1 2.44 -13.99 29.95
C MET A 1 1.35 -14.09 28.88
N TRP A 2 1.28 -13.12 27.98
CA TRP A 2 0.39 -13.16 26.81
C TRP A 2 1.08 -13.93 25.68
N PHE A 3 1.05 -15.26 25.74
CA PHE A 3 1.48 -16.08 24.61
C PHE A 3 0.33 -16.14 23.60
N GLN A 4 0.51 -15.42 22.49
CA GLN A 4 -0.32 -15.38 21.27
C GLN A 4 -1.24 -16.61 21.08
N ARG A 5 -2.55 -16.39 21.33
CA ARG A 5 -3.64 -17.30 20.93
C ARG A 5 -3.65 -17.61 19.42
N SER A 6 -2.96 -16.80 18.62
CA SER A 6 -2.76 -16.96 17.18
C SER A 6 -1.70 -17.99 16.78
N ARG A 7 -1.25 -18.89 17.66
CA ARG A 7 -0.37 -20.02 17.27
C ARG A 7 -1.03 -21.38 17.47
N VAL A 8 -1.95 -21.49 18.43
CA VAL A 8 -2.60 -22.76 18.79
C VAL A 8 -3.65 -23.18 17.75
N LYS A 9 -4.47 -22.24 17.26
CA LYS A 9 -5.46 -22.53 16.22
C LYS A 9 -4.82 -22.89 14.85
N TRP A 10 -3.54 -22.56 14.69
CA TRP A 10 -2.81 -22.59 13.41
C TRP A 10 -2.05 -23.88 13.18
N LEU A 11 -1.67 -24.56 14.27
CA LEU A 11 -1.11 -25.91 14.23
C LEU A 11 -2.15 -26.96 13.81
N ALA A 12 -3.43 -26.69 14.04
CA ALA A 12 -4.51 -27.64 13.76
C ALA A 12 -4.92 -27.71 12.27
N ASP A 13 -4.81 -26.60 11.51
CA ASP A 13 -5.46 -26.48 10.19
C ASP A 13 -4.56 -26.71 8.96
N GLY A 14 -3.25 -26.98 9.12
CA GLY A 14 -2.37 -27.47 8.04
C GLY A 14 -2.46 -26.74 6.67
N ASP A 15 -2.09 -27.42 5.59
CA ASP A 15 -1.92 -26.88 4.21
C ASP A 15 -3.19 -26.28 3.55
N CYS A 16 -4.36 -26.35 4.18
CA CYS A 16 -5.60 -25.74 3.69
C CYS A 16 -5.65 -24.21 3.86
N ASN A 17 -4.62 -23.60 4.45
CA ASN A 17 -4.68 -22.24 4.98
C ASN A 17 -4.35 -21.12 3.97
N ILE A 18 -4.09 -21.44 2.69
CA ILE A 18 -3.90 -20.42 1.63
C ILE A 18 -5.09 -19.46 1.61
N LYS A 19 -6.33 -19.99 1.62
CA LYS A 19 -7.56 -19.18 1.67
C LYS A 19 -7.59 -18.25 2.87
N TYR A 20 -7.14 -18.69 4.04
CA TYR A 20 -7.11 -17.84 5.23
C TYR A 20 -6.13 -16.69 5.08
N TYR A 21 -4.91 -16.92 4.58
CA TYR A 21 -3.95 -15.83 4.35
C TYR A 21 -4.45 -14.83 3.30
N HIS A 22 -5.10 -15.32 2.24
CA HIS A 22 -5.77 -14.45 1.28
C HIS A 22 -6.91 -13.68 1.94
N LEU A 23 -7.75 -14.33 2.75
CA LEU A 23 -8.85 -13.69 3.47
C LEU A 23 -8.37 -12.67 4.49
N GLU A 24 -7.32 -12.95 5.27
CA GLU A 24 -6.72 -11.99 6.18
C GLU A 24 -6.08 -10.82 5.45
N THR A 25 -5.45 -11.08 4.30
CA THR A 25 -4.93 -9.98 3.47
C THR A 25 -6.09 -9.16 2.87
N ILE A 26 -7.18 -9.80 2.45
CA ILE A 26 -8.42 -9.13 2.02
C ILE A 26 -9.04 -8.33 3.17
N ASN A 27 -9.04 -8.84 4.39
CA ASN A 27 -9.56 -8.14 5.57
C ASN A 27 -8.67 -6.97 5.98
N ARG A 28 -7.35 -7.13 5.95
CA ARG A 28 -6.41 -6.02 6.12
C ARG A 28 -6.57 -4.99 5.02
N ARG A 29 -6.81 -5.40 3.76
CA ARG A 29 -7.14 -4.49 2.66
C ARG A 29 -8.40 -3.70 3.00
N LYS A 30 -9.51 -4.38 3.33
CA LYS A 30 -10.78 -3.74 3.73
C LYS A 30 -10.58 -2.75 4.88
N LYS A 31 -9.78 -3.09 5.89
CA LYS A 31 -9.50 -2.23 7.06
C LYS A 31 -8.53 -1.08 6.74
N ASN A 32 -7.59 -1.28 5.83
CA ASN A 32 -6.61 -0.27 5.43
C ASN A 32 -7.08 0.51 4.19
N VAL A 33 -8.31 0.28 3.69
CA VAL A 33 -8.93 1.18 2.72
C VAL A 33 -9.23 2.48 3.46
N ILE A 34 -8.35 3.46 3.29
CA ILE A 34 -8.62 4.82 3.71
C ILE A 34 -9.63 5.37 2.69
N VAL A 35 -10.93 5.26 3.02
CA VAL A 35 -12.04 5.74 2.17
C VAL A 35 -12.18 7.26 2.29
N MET A 36 -12.10 7.77 3.52
CA MET A 36 -12.20 9.19 3.83
C MET A 36 -11.73 9.38 5.27
N LEU A 37 -10.98 10.45 5.57
CA LEU A 37 -10.68 10.84 6.94
C LEU A 37 -11.89 11.63 7.46
N LYS A 38 -12.44 11.22 8.60
CA LYS A 38 -13.47 11.96 9.33
C LYS A 38 -12.81 12.60 10.54
N GLU A 39 -13.25 13.80 10.92
CA GLU A 39 -12.67 14.51 12.06
C GLU A 39 -13.62 14.75 13.22
N ASP A 40 -13.02 14.72 14.41
CA ASP A 40 -13.27 15.67 15.50
C ASP A 40 -12.13 16.73 15.44
N GLN A 41 -12.43 17.92 14.92
CA GLN A 41 -11.69 19.19 15.05
C GLN A 41 -10.20 19.24 14.60
N ASP A 42 -9.90 19.46 13.30
CA ASP A 42 -8.83 20.34 12.74
C ASP A 42 -8.63 20.21 11.17
N ILE A 43 -9.69 20.29 10.34
CA ILE A 43 -9.60 20.36 8.86
C ILE A 43 -9.55 21.84 8.49
N ASP A 44 -8.36 22.40 8.38
CA ASP A 44 -8.14 23.51 7.42
C ASP A 44 -7.00 23.19 6.44
N GLU A 45 -6.08 22.28 6.78
CA GLU A 45 -4.97 21.89 5.89
C GLU A 45 -5.27 20.63 5.04
N LEU A 46 -6.13 19.72 5.49
CA LEU A 46 -6.41 18.48 4.73
C LEU A 46 -7.31 18.71 3.51
N ASP A 47 -8.17 19.72 3.56
CA ASP A 47 -9.00 20.20 2.44
C ASP A 47 -8.21 21.07 1.46
N GLN A 48 -6.97 21.45 1.79
CA GLN A 48 -6.10 22.13 0.83
C GLN A 48 -5.68 21.18 -0.29
N GLN A 49 -5.78 21.73 -1.50
CA GLN A 49 -5.48 21.02 -2.73
C GLN A 49 -4.09 20.37 -2.68
N VAL A 50 -3.99 19.09 -3.07
CA VAL A 50 -2.70 18.39 -3.18
C VAL A 50 -1.76 19.14 -4.10
N ILE A 51 -0.64 19.62 -3.56
CA ILE A 51 0.34 20.40 -4.31
C ILE A 51 1.28 19.43 -5.03
N ASN A 52 1.61 19.74 -6.29
CA ASN A 52 2.52 18.93 -7.13
C ASN A 52 3.84 18.60 -6.42
N ASP A 53 4.34 19.55 -5.66
CA ASP A 53 5.60 19.45 -4.95
C ASP A 53 5.60 18.34 -3.89
N GLU A 54 4.49 18.17 -3.17
CA GLU A 54 4.30 17.10 -2.19
C GLU A 54 4.28 15.72 -2.85
N ILE A 55 3.61 15.63 -4.00
CA ILE A 55 3.51 14.40 -4.80
C ILE A 55 4.90 14.00 -5.31
N LYS A 56 5.61 14.97 -5.90
CA LYS A 56 6.96 14.75 -6.44
C LYS A 56 7.91 14.32 -5.32
N ARG A 57 7.96 15.06 -4.21
CA ARG A 57 8.78 14.69 -3.04
C ARG A 57 8.46 13.28 -2.54
N SER A 58 7.17 12.95 -2.41
CA SER A 58 6.74 11.61 -1.95
C SER A 58 7.24 10.50 -2.85
N LEU A 59 7.20 10.67 -4.18
CA LEU A 59 7.72 9.68 -5.13
C LEU A 59 9.26 9.61 -5.13
N PHE A 60 9.95 10.75 -5.09
CA PHE A 60 11.41 10.80 -5.18
C PHE A 60 12.10 10.32 -3.90
N ASP A 61 11.43 10.39 -2.75
CA ASP A 61 11.90 9.80 -1.49
C ASP A 61 11.74 8.27 -1.44
N MET A 62 11.10 7.65 -2.44
CA MET A 62 11.01 6.19 -2.51
C MET A 62 12.29 5.56 -3.03
N LYS A 63 12.63 4.38 -2.48
CA LYS A 63 13.70 3.53 -3.03
C LYS A 63 13.34 3.10 -4.45
N SER A 64 14.20 3.43 -5.41
CA SER A 64 13.94 3.31 -6.85
C SER A 64 13.57 1.89 -7.29
N TRP A 65 14.39 0.88 -6.98
CA TRP A 65 14.26 -0.47 -7.55
C TRP A 65 13.69 -1.47 -6.53
N LYS A 66 12.56 -1.11 -5.94
CA LYS A 66 11.75 -2.05 -5.14
C LYS A 66 10.78 -2.80 -6.04
N VAL A 67 10.33 -3.96 -5.56
CA VAL A 67 9.40 -4.82 -6.30
C VAL A 67 8.15 -4.01 -6.69
N PRO A 68 7.80 -3.96 -7.98
CA PRO A 68 6.63 -3.24 -8.48
C PRO A 68 5.32 -3.96 -8.13
N GLY A 69 4.20 -3.32 -8.46
CA GLY A 69 2.90 -3.99 -8.44
C GLY A 69 2.70 -4.85 -9.68
N LEU A 70 1.46 -5.24 -9.92
CA LEU A 70 1.03 -5.90 -11.16
C LEU A 70 1.27 -5.05 -12.42
N ASP A 71 1.39 -3.75 -12.24
CA ASP A 71 1.73 -2.79 -13.30
C ASP A 71 3.18 -2.89 -13.77
N GLU A 72 4.03 -3.65 -13.06
CA GLU A 72 5.45 -3.85 -13.34
C GLU A 72 6.29 -2.55 -13.33
N PHE A 73 5.73 -1.42 -12.88
CA PHE A 73 6.41 -0.13 -12.86
C PHE A 73 6.94 0.23 -11.45
N PRO A 74 8.26 0.11 -11.20
CA PRO A 74 8.86 0.48 -9.91
C PRO A 74 9.03 2.01 -9.80
N ALA A 75 9.25 2.53 -8.60
CA ALA A 75 9.49 3.96 -8.37
C ALA A 75 10.61 4.54 -9.25
N GLY A 76 11.67 3.76 -9.50
CA GLY A 76 12.79 4.16 -10.35
C GLY A 76 12.41 4.44 -11.80
N PHE A 77 11.38 3.77 -12.33
CA PHE A 77 10.84 4.08 -13.66
C PHE A 77 10.27 5.51 -13.71
N TYR A 78 9.44 5.85 -12.73
CA TYR A 78 8.83 7.18 -12.63
C TYR A 78 9.85 8.27 -12.35
N GLN A 79 10.85 8.00 -11.49
CA GLN A 79 11.93 8.93 -11.18
C GLN A 79 12.79 9.24 -12.41
N LYS A 80 13.14 8.21 -13.20
CA LYS A 80 13.94 8.37 -14.43
C LYS A 80 13.17 8.99 -15.59
N SER A 81 11.89 8.67 -15.71
CA SER A 81 11.03 9.11 -16.82
C SER A 81 10.11 10.27 -16.43
N TRP A 82 10.49 11.03 -15.40
CA TRP A 82 9.62 12.02 -14.75
C TRP A 82 9.11 13.09 -15.71
N ASP A 83 9.95 13.52 -16.65
CA ASP A 83 9.59 14.53 -17.64
C ASP A 83 8.48 14.07 -18.59
N ILE A 84 8.29 12.75 -18.72
CA ILE A 84 7.24 12.13 -19.55
C ILE A 84 6.00 11.83 -18.70
N VAL A 85 6.16 11.16 -17.56
CA VAL A 85 5.04 10.60 -16.80
C VAL A 85 4.55 11.50 -15.66
N GLY A 86 5.33 12.50 -15.26
CA GLY A 86 5.09 13.28 -14.04
C GLY A 86 3.76 14.03 -14.05
N LYS A 87 3.34 14.55 -15.21
CA LYS A 87 2.03 15.19 -15.39
C LYS A 87 0.89 14.22 -15.08
N ASN A 88 0.94 13.02 -15.64
CA ASN A 88 -0.07 11.98 -15.43
C ASN A 88 -0.12 11.55 -13.97
N VAL A 89 1.03 11.44 -13.28
CA VAL A 89 1.08 11.13 -11.85
C VAL A 89 0.39 12.23 -11.03
N PHE A 90 0.63 13.51 -11.34
CA PHE A 90 -0.06 14.61 -10.65
C PHE A 90 -1.57 14.57 -10.85
N GLU A 91 -2.02 14.44 -12.09
CA GLU A 91 -3.45 14.37 -12.43
C GLU A 91 -4.12 13.18 -11.73
N PHE A 92 -3.46 12.03 -11.74
CA PHE A 92 -3.95 10.82 -11.11
C PHE A 92 -4.12 10.99 -9.59
N VAL A 93 -3.09 11.46 -8.87
CA VAL A 93 -3.15 11.64 -7.41
C VAL A 93 -4.19 12.70 -7.03
N LYS A 94 -4.28 13.80 -7.77
CA LYS A 94 -5.31 14.82 -7.55
C LYS A 94 -6.72 14.31 -7.84
N CYS A 95 -6.89 13.49 -8.87
CA CYS A 95 -8.18 12.86 -9.20
C CYS A 95 -8.67 12.01 -8.03
N ILE A 96 -7.80 11.15 -7.47
CA ILE A 96 -8.11 10.33 -6.30
C ILE A 96 -8.44 11.20 -5.08
N GLY A 97 -7.72 12.31 -4.87
CA GLY A 97 -8.05 13.26 -3.79
C GLY A 97 -9.47 13.84 -3.89
N LYS A 98 -9.97 14.06 -5.12
CA LYS A 98 -11.35 14.54 -5.37
C LYS A 98 -12.39 13.41 -5.34
N GLN A 99 -12.00 12.20 -5.76
CA GLN A 99 -12.86 11.03 -5.89
C GLN A 99 -12.22 9.80 -5.22
N PRO A 100 -12.19 9.76 -3.88
CA PRO A 100 -11.45 8.72 -3.14
C PRO A 100 -11.99 7.31 -3.39
N ASN A 101 -13.26 7.17 -3.79
CA ASN A 101 -13.88 5.89 -4.15
C ASN A 101 -13.18 5.17 -5.32
N GLN A 102 -12.42 5.88 -6.17
CA GLN A 102 -11.69 5.29 -7.29
C GLN A 102 -10.39 4.58 -6.86
N ILE A 103 -9.94 4.75 -5.61
CA ILE A 103 -8.68 4.17 -5.13
C ILE A 103 -8.69 2.63 -5.07
N GLY A 104 -9.88 2.03 -4.96
CA GLY A 104 -10.06 0.58 -4.88
C GLY A 104 -9.55 -0.17 -6.11
N GLU A 105 -9.72 0.41 -7.29
CA GLU A 105 -9.24 -0.16 -8.55
C GLU A 105 -7.71 -0.18 -8.63
N VAL A 106 -7.06 0.85 -8.07
CA VAL A 106 -5.60 1.01 -8.11
C VAL A 106 -4.91 0.21 -7.00
N ASN A 107 -5.64 -0.14 -5.95
CA ASN A 107 -5.18 -0.97 -4.83
C ASN A 107 -5.34 -2.49 -5.08
N LYS A 108 -5.56 -2.91 -6.34
CA LYS A 108 -5.48 -4.32 -6.73
C LYS A 108 -4.02 -4.77 -6.65
N ASN A 109 -3.67 -5.38 -5.52
CA ASN A 109 -2.32 -5.86 -5.23
C ASN A 109 -2.30 -7.38 -5.25
N ASP A 110 -1.23 -7.95 -5.81
CA ASP A 110 -0.95 -9.37 -5.71
C ASP A 110 -0.20 -9.71 -4.42
N ILE A 111 -0.29 -10.97 -4.01
CA ILE A 111 0.44 -11.49 -2.85
C ILE A 111 1.53 -12.41 -3.37
N CYS A 112 2.78 -12.03 -3.12
CA CYS A 112 3.93 -12.88 -3.34
C CYS A 112 4.32 -13.57 -2.03
N LEU A 113 4.62 -14.87 -2.06
CA LEU A 113 5.14 -15.63 -0.93
C LEU A 113 6.66 -15.74 -1.06
N ILE A 114 7.41 -15.14 -0.15
CA ILE A 114 8.86 -15.21 -0.13
C ILE A 114 9.32 -16.30 0.86
N PRO A 115 10.05 -17.34 0.43
CA PRO A 115 10.65 -18.33 1.32
C PRO A 115 11.46 -17.71 2.46
N LYS A 116 11.39 -18.27 3.67
CA LYS A 116 12.24 -17.90 4.82
C LYS A 116 13.56 -18.69 4.86
N GLY A 117 13.68 -19.76 4.08
CA GLY A 117 14.84 -20.65 4.02
C GLY A 117 14.75 -21.57 2.81
N GLU A 118 15.70 -22.49 2.69
CA GLU A 118 15.76 -23.45 1.59
C GLU A 118 14.65 -24.51 1.72
N ASN A 119 14.14 -24.98 0.57
CA ASN A 119 13.13 -26.03 0.46
C ASN A 119 11.95 -25.91 1.44
N PRO A 120 11.25 -24.76 1.47
CA PRO A 120 10.12 -24.57 2.37
C PRO A 120 8.97 -25.50 1.99
N THR A 121 8.59 -26.40 2.89
CA THR A 121 7.49 -27.36 2.68
C THR A 121 6.17 -26.93 3.33
N ILE A 122 6.19 -25.90 4.18
CA ILE A 122 5.00 -25.42 4.91
C ILE A 122 4.79 -23.93 4.68
N VAL A 123 3.52 -23.49 4.58
CA VAL A 123 3.16 -22.08 4.32
C VAL A 123 3.72 -21.12 5.37
N MET A 124 3.84 -21.56 6.62
CA MET A 124 4.45 -20.76 7.71
C MET A 124 5.92 -20.42 7.48
N SER A 125 6.61 -21.17 6.62
CA SER A 125 7.98 -20.92 6.20
C SER A 125 8.07 -19.88 5.09
N PHE A 126 6.96 -19.24 4.71
CA PHE A 126 6.94 -18.12 3.78
C PHE A 126 6.59 -16.81 4.49
N ARG A 127 7.04 -15.69 3.94
CA ARG A 127 6.60 -14.34 4.29
C ARG A 127 5.68 -13.83 3.18
N PRO A 128 4.40 -13.51 3.47
CA PRO A 128 3.55 -12.86 2.49
C PRO A 128 3.96 -11.40 2.29
N VAL A 129 4.08 -10.99 1.03
CA VAL A 129 4.38 -9.62 0.62
C VAL A 129 3.32 -9.16 -0.36
N SER A 130 2.64 -8.05 -0.04
CA SER A 130 1.71 -7.41 -0.97
C SER A 130 2.50 -6.57 -1.99
N LEU A 131 2.30 -6.86 -3.27
CA LEU A 131 2.87 -6.12 -4.39
C LEU A 131 1.94 -4.97 -4.77
N CYS A 132 2.22 -3.79 -4.23
CA CYS A 132 1.39 -2.60 -4.49
C CYS A 132 1.92 -1.76 -5.64
N ASN A 133 1.00 -1.23 -6.45
CA ASN A 133 1.31 -0.28 -7.53
C ASN A 133 2.01 0.96 -6.96
N THR A 134 3.00 1.48 -7.69
CA THR A 134 3.78 2.63 -7.23
C THR A 134 2.91 3.86 -7.03
N ASN A 135 1.94 4.11 -7.91
CA ASN A 135 1.00 5.23 -7.76
C ASN A 135 0.18 5.14 -6.46
N TYR A 136 -0.24 3.94 -6.05
CA TYR A 136 -0.92 3.74 -4.77
C TYR A 136 0.01 4.08 -3.59
N LYS A 137 1.26 3.63 -3.64
CA LYS A 137 2.27 3.96 -2.61
C LYS A 137 2.47 5.47 -2.49
N VAL A 138 2.43 6.21 -3.60
CA VAL A 138 2.56 7.68 -3.61
C VAL A 138 1.38 8.31 -2.88
N ILE A 139 0.15 7.89 -3.19
CA ILE A 139 -1.06 8.39 -2.50
C ILE A 139 -0.96 8.15 -1.00
N SER A 140 -0.66 6.92 -0.57
CA SER A 140 -0.54 6.60 0.85
C SER A 140 0.52 7.44 1.56
N LYS A 141 1.67 7.70 0.92
CA LYS A 141 2.76 8.49 1.49
C LYS A 141 2.40 9.98 1.58
N VAL A 142 1.69 10.53 0.59
CA VAL A 142 1.17 11.91 0.63
C VAL A 142 0.17 12.06 1.78
N LEU A 143 -0.78 11.12 1.92
CA LEU A 143 -1.77 11.15 3.00
C LEU A 143 -1.13 11.08 4.38
N VAL A 144 -0.22 10.12 4.60
CA VAL A 144 0.51 10.00 5.87
C VAL A 144 1.33 11.27 6.16
N GLY A 145 2.01 11.82 5.15
CA GLY A 145 2.79 13.05 5.31
C GLY A 145 1.94 14.28 5.63
N ARG A 146 0.65 14.28 5.30
CA ARG A 146 -0.30 15.32 5.73
C ARG A 146 -0.80 15.06 7.14
N SER A 147 -1.18 13.83 7.47
CA SER A 147 -1.64 13.47 8.82
C SER A 147 -0.57 13.70 9.91
N LEU A 148 0.71 13.51 9.59
CA LEU A 148 1.81 13.77 10.53
C LEU A 148 2.15 15.26 10.73
N ARG A 149 1.65 16.16 9.88
CA ARG A 149 1.85 17.62 10.03
C ARG A 149 0.83 18.27 10.96
N ASN A 150 -0.28 17.57 11.23
CA ASN A 150 -1.37 18.04 12.08
C ASN A 150 -1.29 17.46 13.52
N ILE A 151 -0.16 16.88 13.91
CA ILE A 151 0.12 16.33 15.26
C ILE A 151 1.40 17.00 15.76
#